data_AF-A0A494UYH6-F1
#
_entry.id   AF-A0A494UYH6-F1
#
_cell.length_a   1.000
_cell.length_b   1.000
_cell.length_c   1.000
_cell.angle_alpha   90.00
_cell.angle_beta   90.00
_cell.angle_gamma   90.00
#
_symmetry.space_group_name_H-M   'P 1'
#
loop_
_entity.id
_entity.type
_entity.pdbx_description
1 polymer ?
#
loop_
_entity_poly.entity_id
_entity_poly.type
_entity_poly.pdbx_seq_one_letter_code
_entity_poly.pdbx_strand_id
1 'polypeptide(L)'
;MFTHIIRGSGRKITYQNAGVDCAFVAAMSSGFCNWRIDFTYADTSNRAYRTSRGRTHSECKIDPMRSNSPQTLPRYGKACAHLHVNGVRRVSQCHHVTK
;
A
#
# COMPACT_ATOMS: atom_id res chain seq x y z
N MET A 1 -2.76 -12.31 -4.19
CA MET A 1 -2.74 -11.10 -4.99
C MET A 1 -2.76 -9.95 -4.01
N PHE A 2 -1.78 -9.06 -4.10
CA PHE A 2 -1.77 -7.84 -3.31
C PHE A 2 -2.33 -6.71 -4.19
N THR A 3 -3.40 -6.10 -3.71
CA THR A 3 -4.17 -5.11 -4.45
C THR A 3 -4.00 -3.76 -3.79
N HIS A 4 -3.73 -2.72 -4.59
CA HIS A 4 -3.72 -1.34 -4.16
C HIS A 4 -4.74 -0.58 -5.00
N ILE A 5 -5.72 0.04 -4.34
CA ILE A 5 -6.80 0.79 -4.97
C ILE A 5 -6.58 2.25 -4.62
N ILE A 6 -6.53 3.09 -5.64
CA ILE A 6 -6.55 4.54 -5.52
C ILE A 6 -7.71 5.07 -6.34
N ARG A 7 -8.53 5.95 -5.75
CA ARG A 7 -9.52 6.75 -6.48
C ARG A 7 -9.27 8.22 -6.23
N GLY A 8 -9.56 9.04 -7.23
CA GLY A 8 -9.25 10.45 -7.21
C GLY A 8 -9.17 11.03 -8.61
N SER A 9 -8.71 12.28 -8.69
CA SER A 9 -8.45 12.98 -9.96
C SER A 9 -7.23 13.89 -9.82
N GLY A 10 -6.36 13.87 -10.82
CA GLY A 10 -5.08 14.55 -10.79
C GLY A 10 -4.30 14.22 -9.51
N ARG A 11 -3.94 15.24 -8.72
CA ARG A 11 -3.20 15.06 -7.45
C ARG A 11 -4.10 14.76 -6.25
N LYS A 12 -5.42 14.82 -6.39
CA LYS A 12 -6.36 14.63 -5.28
C LYS A 12 -6.74 13.15 -5.18
N ILE A 13 -6.35 12.52 -4.08
CA ILE A 13 -6.76 11.17 -3.70
C ILE A 13 -7.96 11.27 -2.76
N THR A 14 -9.08 10.69 -3.16
CA THR A 14 -10.31 10.62 -2.34
C THR A 14 -10.47 9.27 -1.65
N TYR A 15 -9.84 8.22 -2.16
CA TYR A 15 -9.83 6.90 -1.55
C TYR A 15 -8.51 6.20 -1.83
N GLN A 16 -7.95 5.57 -0.79
CA GLN A 16 -6.77 4.73 -0.92
C GLN A 16 -6.85 3.56 0.05
N ASN A 17 -6.72 2.35 -0.48
CA ASN A 17 -6.72 1.11 0.29
C ASN A 17 -5.73 0.13 -0.36
N ALA A 18 -5.06 -0.68 0.44
CA ALA A 18 -4.34 -1.82 -0.06
C ALA A 18 -4.48 -3.02 0.85
N GLY A 19 -4.41 -4.21 0.28
CA GLY A 19 -4.47 -5.45 1.04
C GLY A 19 -4.23 -6.70 0.22
N VAL A 20 -4.15 -7.82 0.92
CA VAL A 20 -4.03 -9.14 0.29
C VAL A 20 -5.41 -9.76 0.15
N ASP A 21 -5.70 -10.25 -1.06
CA ASP A 21 -6.89 -11.05 -1.33
C ASP A 21 -6.76 -12.46 -0.72
N CYS A 22 -7.83 -12.93 -0.06
CA CYS A 22 -7.90 -14.22 0.60
C CYS A 22 -7.64 -15.40 -0.34
N ALA A 23 -7.94 -15.28 -1.65
CA ALA A 23 -7.71 -16.32 -2.65
C ALA A 23 -6.22 -16.70 -2.79
N PHE A 24 -5.30 -15.81 -2.40
CA PHE A 24 -3.86 -16.07 -2.46
C PHE A 24 -3.28 -16.70 -1.20
N VAL A 25 -4.00 -16.62 -0.08
CA VAL A 25 -3.57 -17.20 1.19
C VAL A 25 -4.09 -18.62 1.37
N ALA A 26 -5.02 -19.09 0.53
CA ALA A 26 -5.29 -20.53 0.41
C ALA A 26 -4.01 -21.36 0.12
N ALA A 27 -2.93 -20.73 -0.40
CA ALA A 27 -1.62 -21.33 -0.59
C ALA A 27 -0.62 -21.14 0.59
N MET A 28 -0.93 -20.30 1.58
CA MET A 28 -0.10 -20.02 2.76
C MET A 28 -0.88 -20.37 4.04
N SER A 29 -0.72 -21.60 4.51
CA SER A 29 -1.47 -22.19 5.64
C SER A 29 -1.38 -21.44 6.98
N SER A 30 -0.47 -20.48 7.14
CA SER A 30 -0.22 -19.77 8.41
C SER A 30 -0.63 -18.29 8.43
N GLY A 31 -1.13 -17.71 7.33
CA GLY A 31 -1.43 -16.28 7.22
C GLY A 31 -0.17 -15.38 7.31
N PHE A 32 -0.38 -14.06 7.36
CA PHE A 32 0.70 -13.07 7.50
C PHE A 32 0.78 -12.56 8.94
N CYS A 33 1.89 -12.81 9.63
CA CYS A 33 2.16 -12.31 10.98
C CYS A 33 3.17 -11.15 10.95
N ASN A 34 3.18 -10.31 11.98
CA ASN A 34 4.08 -9.13 12.06
C ASN A 34 4.03 -8.29 10.79
N TRP A 35 2.82 -8.05 10.29
CA TRP A 35 2.59 -7.44 9.00
C TRP A 35 2.37 -5.94 9.13
N ARG A 36 2.69 -5.19 8.07
CA ARG A 36 2.47 -3.75 7.96
C ARG A 36 2.27 -3.38 6.49
N ILE A 37 1.37 -2.44 6.23
CA ILE A 37 1.20 -1.85 4.88
C ILE A 37 1.61 -0.38 4.90
N ASP A 38 2.57 -0.03 4.06
CA ASP A 38 3.07 1.35 3.91
C ASP A 38 2.63 1.92 2.55
N PHE A 39 2.22 3.19 2.53
CA PHE A 39 1.97 3.92 1.28
C PHE A 39 3.11 4.91 1.02
N THR A 40 3.75 4.82 -0.14
CA THR A 40 4.85 5.73 -0.52
C THR A 40 4.48 6.54 -1.74
N TYR A 41 4.93 7.79 -1.78
CA TYR A 41 4.72 8.70 -2.91
C TYR A 41 6.06 9.22 -3.41
N ALA A 42 6.26 9.13 -4.71
CA ALA A 42 7.45 9.63 -5.40
C ALA A 42 7.05 10.58 -6.52
N ASP A 43 7.91 11.52 -6.87
CA ASP A 43 7.68 12.38 -8.02
C ASP A 43 7.98 11.67 -9.36
N THR A 44 7.85 12.39 -10.47
CA THR A 44 8.11 11.87 -11.82
C THR A 44 9.56 11.47 -12.05
N SER A 45 10.50 11.97 -11.22
CA SER A 45 11.91 11.58 -11.22
C SER A 45 12.20 10.41 -10.27
N ASN A 46 11.17 9.72 -9.78
CA ASN A 46 11.24 8.62 -8.79
C ASN A 46 11.81 9.02 -7.43
N ARG A 47 11.86 10.31 -7.08
CA ARG A 47 12.29 10.74 -5.76
C ARG A 47 11.14 10.62 -4.77
N ALA A 48 11.27 9.71 -3.80
CA ALA A 48 10.31 9.56 -2.73
C ALA A 48 10.27 10.84 -1.86
N TYR A 49 9.08 11.38 -1.64
CA TYR A 49 8.89 12.60 -0.85
C TYR A 49 7.95 12.41 0.35
N ARG A 50 7.18 11.31 0.39
CA ARG A 50 6.29 11.00 1.52
C ARG A 50 6.12 9.50 1.67
N THR A 51 6.08 9.04 2.92
CA THR A 51 5.68 7.68 3.29
C THR A 51 4.65 7.76 4.42
N SER A 52 3.45 7.24 4.20
CA SER A 52 2.46 6.96 5.24
C SER A 52 2.70 5.54 5.76
N ARG A 53 3.50 5.43 6.82
CA ARG A 53 3.87 4.16 7.45
C ARG A 53 2.68 3.63 8.26
N GLY A 54 2.36 2.34 8.09
CA GLY A 54 1.32 1.68 8.87
C GLY A 54 1.77 1.33 10.29
N ARG A 55 0.84 0.85 11.13
CA ARG A 55 1.20 0.14 12.37
C ARG A 55 1.63 -1.28 12.01
N THR A 56 2.61 -1.82 12.73
CA THR A 56 2.90 -3.25 12.67
C THR A 56 1.88 -4.02 13.50
N HIS A 57 1.21 -4.96 12.86
CA HIS A 57 0.25 -5.89 13.46
C HIS A 57 0.97 -7.20 13.78
N SER A 58 1.13 -7.52 15.07
CA SER A 58 1.83 -8.73 15.51
C SER A 58 1.00 -9.99 15.29
N GLU A 59 -0.32 -9.85 15.29
CA GLU A 59 -1.26 -10.92 15.01
C GLU A 59 -1.16 -11.43 13.56
N CYS A 60 -1.44 -12.71 13.38
CA CYS A 60 -1.51 -13.33 12.06
C CYS A 60 -2.88 -13.08 11.44
N LYS A 61 -2.90 -12.56 10.20
CA LYS A 61 -4.14 -12.33 9.44
C LYS A 61 -3.98 -12.83 8.00
N ILE A 62 -5.03 -13.43 7.44
CA ILE A 62 -5.01 -13.95 6.06
C ILE A 62 -5.29 -12.86 5.02
N ASP A 63 -5.96 -11.79 5.43
CA ASP A 63 -6.39 -10.66 4.62
C ASP A 63 -5.90 -9.33 5.25
N PRO A 64 -4.58 -9.12 5.39
CA PRO A 64 -4.06 -7.84 5.84
C PRO A 64 -4.53 -6.74 4.90
N MET A 65 -5.18 -5.71 5.46
CA MET A 65 -5.73 -4.59 4.73
C MET A 65 -5.48 -3.29 5.49
N ARG A 66 -5.29 -2.20 4.76
CA ARG A 66 -5.13 -0.87 5.34
C ARG A 66 -5.67 0.20 4.41
N SER A 67 -6.44 1.13 4.97
CA SER A 67 -6.85 2.37 4.31
C SER A 67 -5.95 3.55 4.69
N ASN A 68 -5.85 4.54 3.81
CA ASN A 68 -5.18 5.81 4.08
C ASN A 68 -6.15 6.96 3.88
N SER A 69 -6.01 8.01 4.68
CA SER A 69 -6.91 9.16 4.63
C SER A 69 -6.84 9.88 3.27
N PRO A 70 -7.95 10.48 2.80
CA PRO A 70 -7.95 11.35 1.64
C PRO A 70 -6.89 12.44 1.75
N GLN A 71 -6.25 12.79 0.64
CA GLN A 71 -5.19 13.80 0.63
C GLN A 71 -4.99 14.39 -0.76
N THR A 72 -4.37 15.57 -0.81
CA THR A 72 -3.86 16.15 -2.05
C THR A 72 -2.34 16.00 -2.07
N LEU A 73 -1.84 15.37 -3.13
CA LEU A 73 -0.41 15.17 -3.32
C LEU A 73 0.26 16.50 -3.74
N PRO A 74 1.43 16.82 -3.20
CA PRO A 74 2.17 18.02 -3.61
C PRO A 74 2.73 17.90 -5.03
N ARG A 75 2.95 16.68 -5.53
CA ARG A 75 3.56 16.39 -6.83
C ARG A 75 2.86 15.21 -7.52
N TYR A 76 2.80 15.26 -8.85
CA TYR A 76 2.52 14.09 -9.68
C TYR A 76 3.69 13.10 -9.62
N GLY A 77 3.44 11.83 -9.98
CA GLY A 77 4.45 10.79 -9.99
C GLY A 77 3.87 9.42 -9.68
N LYS A 78 4.40 8.72 -8.68
CA LYS A 78 3.98 7.37 -8.30
C LYS A 78 3.36 7.33 -6.91
N ALA A 79 2.30 6.56 -6.77
CA ALA A 79 1.73 6.19 -5.48
C ALA A 79 1.77 4.66 -5.35
N CYS A 80 2.54 4.15 -4.39
CA CYS A 80 2.71 2.71 -4.18
C CYS A 80 2.20 2.29 -2.80
N ALA A 81 1.76 1.05 -2.70
CA ALA A 81 1.56 0.36 -1.43
C ALA A 81 2.57 -0.79 -1.33
N HIS A 82 3.11 -1.00 -0.13
CA HIS A 82 4.09 -2.04 0.17
C HIS A 82 3.59 -2.89 1.32
N LEU A 83 3.55 -4.21 1.15
CA LEU A 83 3.35 -5.13 2.26
C LEU A 83 4.69 -5.56 2.84
N HIS A 84 4.85 -5.35 4.15
CA HIS A 84 5.96 -5.85 4.95
C HIS A 84 5.48 -7.00 5.84
N VAL A 85 6.29 -8.04 5.98
CA VAL A 85 6.05 -9.20 6.84
C VAL A 85 7.36 -9.54 7.56
N ASN A 86 7.35 -9.54 8.89
CA ASN A 86 8.56 -9.62 9.72
C ASN A 86 9.60 -8.53 9.34
N GLY A 87 9.13 -7.30 9.09
CA GLY A 87 9.98 -6.16 8.69
C GLY A 87 10.43 -6.15 7.23
N VAL A 88 10.39 -7.29 6.53
CA VAL A 88 10.84 -7.42 5.14
C VAL A 88 9.71 -7.07 4.16
N ARG A 89 9.98 -6.22 3.17
CA ARG A 89 9.05 -5.92 2.08
C ARG A 89 8.87 -7.16 1.21
N ARG A 90 7.64 -7.67 1.11
CA ARG A 90 7.31 -8.88 0.32
C ARG A 90 6.77 -8.55 -1.06
N VAL A 91 5.94 -7.52 -1.18
CA VAL A 91 5.31 -7.13 -2.44
C VAL A 91 5.02 -5.64 -2.46
N SER A 92 4.94 -5.08 -3.67
CA SER A 92 4.59 -3.69 -3.95
C SER A 92 3.59 -3.62 -5.10
N GLN A 93 2.63 -2.71 -5.04
CA GLN A 93 1.79 -2.35 -6.18
C GLN A 93 1.72 -0.81 -6.30
N CYS A 94 1.99 -0.30 -7.50
CA CYS A 94 2.12 1.12 -7.77
C CYS A 94 1.15 1.60 -8.85
N HIS A 95 0.69 2.84 -8.70
CA HIS A 95 -0.06 3.59 -9.70
C HIS A 95 0.73 4.82 -10.12
N HIS A 96 0.59 5.22 -11.37
CA HIS A 96 1.03 6.53 -11.83
C HIS A 96 -0.08 7.54 -11.58
N VAL A 97 0.26 8.58 -10.84
CA VAL A 97 -0.59 9.75 -10.62
C VAL A 97 -0.11 10.81 -11.59
N THR A 98 -0.80 10.93 -12.72
CA THR A 98 -0.52 11.91 -13.77
C THR A 98 -1.62 12.95 -13.84
N LYS A 99 -1.45 13.93 -14.73
CA LYS A 99 -2.51 14.88 -15.09
C LYS A 99 -3.66 14.15 -15.77
#